data_AF-K9X1F0-F1
#
_entry.id   AF-K9X1F0-F1
#
_cell.length_a   1.000
_cell.length_b   1.000
_cell.length_c   1.000
_cell.angle_alpha   90.00
_cell.angle_beta   90.00
_cell.angle_gamma   90.00
#
_symmetry.space_group_name_H-M   'P 1'
#
loop_
_entity.id
_entity.type
_entity.pdbx_description
1 polymer ?
#
loop_
_entity_poly.entity_id
_entity_poly.type
_entity_poly.pdbx_seq_one_letter_code
_entity_poly.pdbx_strand_id
1 'polypeptide(L)'
;MPKTHDILDKNEIASLGASLRAIDQKILKKGNKSGTTRIWFQGAEPYFDVFFELKDNQIIWFQFTLRGKSLSWNSKRPGLQTGNTNELNIDDVSFYAASKTMQNDTHSDLEFINLVKLILQTRTEEAIFTQVLELLN
;
A
#
# COMPACT_ATOMS: atom_id res chain seq x y z
N MET A 1 -29.43 -7.70 -4.57
CA MET A 1 -29.08 -6.72 -5.62
C MET A 1 -27.81 -6.02 -5.18
N PRO A 2 -26.66 -6.16 -5.87
CA PRO A 2 -25.43 -5.48 -5.45
C PRO A 2 -25.19 -4.23 -6.30
N LYS A 3 -24.75 -3.15 -5.63
CA LYS A 3 -23.91 -2.03 -6.09
C LYS A 3 -24.34 -0.73 -5.39
N THR A 4 -24.01 -0.60 -4.11
CA THR A 4 -23.61 0.70 -3.58
C THR A 4 -22.10 0.75 -3.71
N HIS A 5 -21.60 1.50 -4.70
CA HIS A 5 -20.28 2.10 -4.59
C HIS A 5 -20.41 3.16 -3.50
N ASP A 6 -20.35 2.73 -2.23
CA ASP A 6 -20.31 3.66 -1.12
C ASP A 6 -18.96 4.35 -1.20
N ILE A 7 -18.97 5.55 -1.79
CA ILE A 7 -17.91 6.53 -1.63
C ILE A 7 -17.75 6.68 -0.13
N LEU A 8 -16.63 6.17 0.41
CA LEU A 8 -16.34 6.25 1.85
C LEU A 8 -16.46 7.71 2.28
N ASP A 9 -17.16 7.94 3.38
CA ASP A 9 -17.30 9.30 3.87
C ASP A 9 -15.97 9.83 4.43
N LYS A 10 -15.89 11.15 4.63
CA LYS A 10 -14.65 11.79 5.11
C LYS A 10 -14.22 11.31 6.50
N ASN A 11 -15.16 10.93 7.36
CA ASN A 11 -14.86 10.44 8.70
C ASN A 11 -14.29 9.02 8.63
N GLU A 12 -14.82 8.18 7.73
CA GLU A 12 -14.28 6.85 7.48
C GLU A 12 -12.86 6.92 6.92
N ILE A 13 -12.61 7.82 5.95
CA ILE A 13 -11.26 8.07 5.41
C ILE A 13 -10.29 8.51 6.52
N ALA A 14 -10.70 9.45 7.37
CA ALA A 14 -9.89 9.92 8.50
C ALA A 14 -9.64 8.81 9.53
N SER A 15 -10.65 7.99 9.82
CA SER A 15 -10.53 6.83 10.71
C SER A 15 -9.54 5.80 10.17
N LEU A 16 -9.61 5.48 8.87
CA LEU A 16 -8.65 4.61 8.21
C LEU A 16 -7.23 5.16 8.33
N GLY A 17 -7.00 6.42 7.96
CA GLY A 17 -5.68 7.05 8.09
C GLY A 17 -5.14 6.97 9.51
N ALA A 18 -5.93 7.41 10.50
CA ALA A 18 -5.56 7.40 11.92
C ALA A 18 -5.29 5.99 12.48
N SER A 19 -5.88 4.96 11.88
CA SER A 19 -5.68 3.57 12.31
C SER A 19 -4.32 2.99 11.96
N LEU A 20 -3.62 3.56 10.95
CA LEU A 20 -2.32 3.07 10.52
C LEU A 20 -1.28 3.23 11.65
N ARG A 21 -0.55 2.18 11.98
CA ARG A 21 0.50 2.22 13.00
C ARG A 21 1.77 1.60 12.46
N ALA A 22 2.89 2.32 12.63
CA ALA A 22 4.19 1.79 12.27
C ALA A 22 4.46 0.54 13.12
N ILE A 23 4.79 -0.57 12.46
CA ILE A 23 5.22 -1.79 13.11
C ILE A 23 6.73 -1.72 13.34
N ASP A 24 7.17 -2.21 14.50
CA ASP A 24 8.58 -2.20 14.88
C ASP A 24 9.43 -2.93 13.83
N GLN A 25 10.41 -2.20 13.28
CA GLN A 25 11.33 -2.69 12.27
C GLN A 25 12.18 -3.88 12.74
N LYS A 26 12.32 -4.11 14.05
CA LYS A 26 12.99 -5.28 14.62
C LYS A 26 12.27 -6.59 14.29
N ILE A 27 10.96 -6.53 14.05
CA ILE A 27 10.13 -7.68 13.66
C ILE A 27 10.24 -7.94 12.15
N LEU A 28 10.52 -6.89 11.36
CA LEU A 28 10.71 -7.02 9.93
C LEU A 28 12.04 -7.72 9.65
N LYS A 29 12.01 -8.79 8.85
CA LYS A 29 13.25 -9.38 8.31
C LYS A 29 14.06 -8.25 7.67
N LYS A 30 15.29 -8.04 8.14
CA LYS A 30 16.25 -7.11 7.52
C LYS A 30 16.26 -7.40 6.02
N GLY A 31 16.07 -6.35 5.20
CA GLY A 31 16.02 -6.51 3.76
C GLY A 31 17.22 -7.31 3.26
N ASN A 32 16.99 -8.29 2.38
CA ASN A 32 18.04 -9.18 1.84
C ASN A 32 19.11 -8.42 1.02
N LYS A 33 19.02 -7.09 0.89
CA LYS A 33 19.95 -6.24 0.15
C LYS A 33 20.55 -5.19 1.09
N SER A 34 21.88 -5.21 1.20
CA SER A 34 22.67 -4.20 1.91
C SER A 34 22.21 -2.79 1.51
N GLY A 35 21.93 -1.93 2.51
CA GLY A 35 21.55 -0.53 2.30
C GLY A 35 20.06 -0.27 2.01
N THR A 36 19.17 -1.27 2.16
CA THR A 36 17.71 -1.06 2.06
C THR A 36 17.01 -1.16 3.41
N THR A 37 16.12 -0.22 3.68
CA THR A 37 15.28 -0.18 4.89
C THR A 37 13.85 -0.52 4.53
N ARG A 38 13.17 -1.29 5.39
CA ARG A 38 11.76 -1.61 5.22
C ARG A 38 10.94 -0.99 6.33
N ILE A 39 9.82 -0.40 5.92
CA ILE A 39 8.85 0.20 6.83
C ILE A 39 7.50 -0.45 6.55
N TRP A 40 6.79 -0.78 7.62
CA TRP A 40 5.45 -1.35 7.56
C TRP A 40 4.54 -0.54 8.47
N PHE A 41 3.40 -0.12 7.94
CA PHE A 41 2.27 0.39 8.70
C PHE A 41 1.11 -0.59 8.59
N GLN A 42 0.54 -0.96 9.73
CA GLN A 42 -0.64 -1.82 9.80
C GLN A 42 -1.84 -1.00 10.26
N GLY A 43 -2.94 -1.09 9.52
CA GLY A 43 -4.22 -0.48 9.88
C GLY A 43 -5.01 -1.35 10.87
N ALA A 44 -6.09 -0.79 11.43
CA ALA A 44 -6.94 -1.54 12.37
C ALA A 44 -7.87 -2.54 11.67
N GLU A 45 -8.12 -2.37 10.37
CA GLU A 45 -8.97 -3.27 9.59
C GLU A 45 -8.17 -4.44 8.98
N PRO A 46 -8.80 -5.62 8.81
CA PRO A 46 -8.21 -6.71 8.03
C PRO A 46 -7.83 -6.25 6.62
N TYR A 47 -6.70 -6.76 6.13
CA TYR A 47 -6.18 -6.45 4.79
C TYR A 47 -5.87 -4.97 4.58
N PHE A 48 -5.59 -4.22 5.65
CA PHE A 48 -5.15 -2.83 5.57
C PHE A 48 -3.69 -2.70 6.02
N ASP A 49 -2.79 -2.59 5.05
CA ASP A 49 -1.35 -2.54 5.30
C ASP A 49 -0.68 -1.62 4.28
N VAL A 50 0.40 -0.96 4.70
CA VAL A 50 1.25 -0.15 3.82
C VAL A 50 2.72 -0.52 4.05
N PHE A 51 3.38 -0.95 2.99
CA PHE A 51 4.78 -1.34 2.99
C PHE A 51 5.60 -0.38 2.15
N PHE A 52 6.81 -0.11 2.62
CA PHE A 52 7.81 0.68 1.92
C PHE A 52 9.15 -0.03 1.93
N GLU A 53 9.82 -0.01 0.78
CA GLU A 53 11.26 -0.22 0.69
C GLU A 53 11.92 1.11 0.35
N LEU A 54 12.91 1.47 1.16
CA LEU A 54 13.68 2.68 0.99
C LEU A 54 15.14 2.33 0.72
N LYS A 55 15.77 3.12 -0.14
CA LYS A 55 17.23 3.16 -0.32
C LYS A 55 17.67 4.61 -0.21
N ASP A 56 18.66 4.90 0.63
CA ASP A 56 19.16 6.27 0.85
C ASP A 56 18.02 7.26 1.20
N ASN A 57 17.05 6.78 1.99
CA ASN A 57 15.84 7.50 2.41
C ASN A 57 14.85 7.88 1.29
N GLN A 58 15.00 7.30 0.10
CA GLN A 58 14.07 7.42 -1.03
C GLN A 58 13.27 6.14 -1.21
N ILE A 59 11.97 6.28 -1.50
CA ILE A 59 11.11 5.14 -1.82
C ILE A 59 11.56 4.52 -3.15
N ILE A 60 11.95 3.24 -3.12
CA ILE A 60 12.26 2.46 -4.31
C ILE A 60 11.12 1.50 -4.69
N TRP A 61 10.26 1.19 -3.73
CA TRP A 61 9.06 0.38 -3.89
C TRP A 61 8.08 0.65 -2.75
N PHE A 62 6.78 0.61 -3.04
CA PHE A 62 5.75 0.58 -2.02
C PHE A 62 4.57 -0.29 -2.43
N GLN A 63 3.81 -0.71 -1.44
CA GLN A 63 2.53 -1.37 -1.61
C GLN A 63 1.55 -0.92 -0.54
N PHE A 64 0.35 -0.58 -0.96
CA PHE A 64 -0.80 -0.30 -0.13
C PHE A 64 -1.84 -1.39 -0.39
N THR A 65 -2.40 -1.98 0.66
CA THR A 65 -3.53 -2.91 0.55
C THR A 65 -4.68 -2.42 1.40
N LEU A 66 -5.91 -2.53 0.90
CA LEU A 66 -7.13 -2.25 1.65
C LEU A 66 -8.26 -3.11 1.12
N ARG A 67 -8.93 -3.87 2.00
CA ARG A 67 -10.14 -4.65 1.70
C ARG A 67 -10.00 -5.53 0.45
N GLY A 68 -8.84 -6.17 0.30
CA GLY A 68 -8.56 -7.08 -0.81
C GLY A 68 -8.08 -6.41 -2.10
N LYS A 69 -8.02 -5.08 -2.16
CA LYS A 69 -7.39 -4.33 -3.25
C LYS A 69 -5.95 -3.96 -2.92
N SER A 70 -5.13 -3.78 -3.94
CA SER A 70 -3.75 -3.33 -3.80
C SER A 70 -3.40 -2.21 -4.78
N LEU A 71 -2.48 -1.36 -4.35
CA LEU A 71 -1.83 -0.34 -5.15
C LEU A 71 -0.33 -0.46 -4.89
N SER A 72 0.45 -0.59 -5.94
CA SER A 72 1.90 -0.73 -5.85
C SER A 72 2.62 0.14 -6.86
N TRP A 73 3.87 0.42 -6.55
CA TRP A 73 4.77 1.18 -7.40
C TRP A 73 6.19 0.69 -7.23
N ASN A 74 6.98 0.74 -8.30
CA ASN A 74 8.38 0.35 -8.30
C ASN A 74 9.21 1.34 -9.13
N SER A 75 10.29 1.86 -8.54
CA SER A 75 11.24 2.76 -9.22
C SER A 75 11.80 2.23 -10.55
N LYS A 76 11.88 0.90 -10.72
CA LYS A 76 12.38 0.27 -11.96
C LYS A 76 11.35 0.18 -13.07
N ARG A 77 10.06 0.29 -12.73
CA ARG A 77 8.94 0.19 -13.68
C ARG A 77 8.01 1.39 -13.41
N PRO A 78 8.26 2.52 -14.06
CA PRO A 78 7.47 3.72 -13.83
C PRO A 78 6.01 3.44 -14.20
N GLY A 79 5.13 3.51 -13.20
CA GLY A 79 3.70 3.27 -13.34
C GLY A 79 3.07 2.80 -12.04
N LEU A 80 1.87 3.29 -11.76
CA LEU A 80 1.05 2.78 -10.66
C LEU A 80 0.31 1.53 -11.12
N GLN A 81 0.42 0.48 -10.32
CA GLN A 81 -0.20 -0.80 -10.60
C GLN A 81 -1.22 -1.12 -9.50
N THR A 82 -2.49 -1.19 -9.88
CA THR A 82 -3.54 -1.71 -9.00
C THR A 82 -3.71 -3.20 -9.21
N GLY A 83 -4.34 -3.85 -8.24
CA GLY A 83 -4.67 -5.25 -8.31
C GLY A 83 -5.57 -5.69 -7.18
N ASN A 84 -5.78 -7.00 -7.11
CA ASN A 84 -6.49 -7.65 -6.03
C ASN A 84 -5.57 -8.65 -5.33
N THR A 85 -5.65 -8.72 -4.01
CA THR A 85 -4.96 -9.75 -3.23
C THR A 85 -5.78 -11.02 -3.29
N ASN A 86 -5.29 -12.04 -3.99
CA ASN A 86 -5.93 -13.34 -4.06
C ASN A 86 -5.22 -14.31 -3.10
N GLU A 87 -5.98 -14.96 -2.23
CA GLU A 87 -5.45 -15.93 -1.26
C GLU A 87 -5.29 -17.34 -1.85
N LEU A 88 -5.78 -17.57 -3.07
CA LEU A 88 -5.90 -18.91 -3.67
C LEU A 88 -5.02 -19.14 -4.90
N ASN A 89 -4.25 -18.16 -5.35
CA ASN A 89 -3.45 -18.29 -6.58
C ASN A 89 -1.98 -18.35 -6.19
N ILE A 90 -1.23 -19.39 -6.57
CA ILE A 90 0.17 -19.61 -6.10
C ILE A 90 1.20 -19.14 -7.15
N ASP A 91 0.75 -18.64 -8.30
CA ASP A 91 1.59 -18.56 -9.50
C ASP A 91 2.18 -17.18 -9.86
N ASP A 92 2.01 -16.13 -9.04
CA ASP A 92 2.62 -14.81 -9.34
C ASP A 92 3.27 -14.14 -8.12
N VAL A 93 4.37 -14.75 -7.67
CA VAL A 93 5.08 -14.36 -6.43
C VAL A 93 6.04 -13.19 -6.68
N SER A 94 5.48 -11.99 -6.81
CA SER A 94 6.24 -10.74 -6.76
C SER A 94 6.29 -10.19 -5.32
N PHE A 95 7.21 -10.73 -4.52
CA PHE A 95 7.74 -10.16 -3.25
C PHE A 95 6.76 -9.82 -2.09
N TYR A 96 6.74 -10.74 -1.11
CA TYR A 96 6.70 -10.58 0.38
C TYR A 96 5.51 -11.14 1.21
N ALA A 97 5.95 -11.68 2.36
CA ALA A 97 5.34 -12.33 3.54
C ALA A 97 3.82 -12.61 3.62
N ALA A 98 3.53 -13.90 3.81
CA ALA A 98 2.23 -14.54 4.11
C ALA A 98 1.26 -14.65 2.92
N SER A 99 1.48 -15.69 2.09
CA SER A 99 0.50 -16.42 1.25
C SER A 99 -0.50 -15.64 0.36
N LYS A 100 -0.26 -14.35 0.07
CA LYS A 100 -1.14 -13.57 -0.79
C LYS A 100 -0.44 -13.30 -2.11
N THR A 101 -1.04 -13.76 -3.20
CA THR A 101 -0.57 -13.48 -4.56
C THR A 101 -1.31 -12.26 -5.07
N MET A 102 -0.55 -11.32 -5.64
CA MET A 102 -1.11 -10.10 -6.20
C MET A 102 -1.45 -10.36 -7.66
N GLN A 103 -2.74 -10.28 -7.99
CA GLN A 103 -3.16 -10.27 -9.37
C GLN A 103 -3.32 -8.82 -9.81
N ASN A 104 -2.45 -8.40 -10.73
CA ASN A 104 -2.49 -7.05 -11.26
C ASN A 104 -3.70 -6.85 -12.17
N ASP A 105 -4.32 -5.69 -12.07
CA ASP A 105 -5.39 -5.31 -12.98
C ASP A 105 -4.82 -5.00 -14.37
N THR A 106 -5.61 -5.26 -15.41
CA THR A 106 -5.24 -4.92 -16.79
C THR A 106 -5.20 -3.40 -17.02
N HIS A 107 -5.97 -2.65 -16.22
CA HIS A 107 -6.01 -1.18 -16.21
C HIS A 107 -6.05 -0.70 -14.76
N SER A 108 -5.36 0.39 -14.45
CA SER A 108 -5.30 0.92 -13.08
C SER A 108 -6.67 1.42 -12.60
N ASP A 109 -7.09 0.97 -11.41
CA ASP A 109 -8.31 1.42 -10.72
C ASP A 109 -8.11 2.84 -10.17
N LEU A 110 -8.55 3.84 -10.94
CA LEU A 110 -8.42 5.25 -10.59
C LEU A 110 -9.22 5.63 -9.33
N GLU A 111 -10.36 4.99 -9.09
CA GLU A 111 -11.15 5.24 -7.88
C GLU A 111 -10.39 4.79 -6.64
N PHE A 112 -9.76 3.61 -6.73
CA PHE A 112 -8.93 3.09 -5.65
C PHE A 112 -7.67 3.94 -5.44
N ILE A 113 -6.99 4.37 -6.50
CA ILE A 113 -5.85 5.29 -6.39
C ILE A 113 -6.26 6.59 -5.68
N ASN A 114 -7.41 7.16 -6.04
CA ASN A 114 -7.92 8.37 -5.40
C ASN A 114 -8.25 8.14 -3.92
N LEU A 115 -8.83 6.98 -3.57
CA LEU A 115 -9.07 6.63 -2.18
C LEU A 115 -7.75 6.54 -1.39
N VAL A 116 -6.72 5.90 -1.94
CA VAL A 116 -5.40 5.84 -1.29
C VAL A 116 -4.84 7.25 -1.08
N LYS A 117 -4.94 8.14 -2.07
CA LYS A 117 -4.53 9.56 -1.91
C LYS A 117 -5.25 10.20 -0.73
N LEU A 118 -6.58 10.09 -0.67
CA LEU A 118 -7.39 10.69 0.38
C LEU A 118 -7.01 10.16 1.77
N ILE A 119 -6.76 8.86 1.92
CA ILE A 119 -6.33 8.26 3.19
C ILE A 119 -4.96 8.81 3.60
N LEU A 120 -3.97 8.79 2.70
CA LEU A 120 -2.61 9.24 3.02
C LEU A 120 -2.52 10.75 3.27
N GLN A 121 -3.39 11.55 2.65
CA GLN A 121 -3.50 13.00 2.89
C GLN A 121 -3.88 13.36 4.32
N THR A 122 -4.56 12.47 5.05
CA THR A 122 -4.88 12.67 6.47
C THR A 122 -3.64 12.59 7.37
N ARG A 123 -2.49 12.21 6.81
CA ARG A 123 -1.25 11.88 7.51
C ARG A 123 -0.02 12.46 6.80
N THR A 124 -0.11 13.74 6.45
CA THR A 124 0.98 14.48 5.79
C THR A 124 2.10 14.89 6.74
N GLU A 125 1.91 14.71 8.06
CA GLU A 125 2.94 14.91 9.07
C GLU A 125 4.06 13.87 8.95
N GLU A 126 3.75 12.66 8.46
CA GLU A 126 4.73 11.64 8.14
C GLU A 126 5.35 11.88 6.76
N ALA A 127 6.63 12.25 6.74
CA ALA A 127 7.38 12.54 5.52
C ALA A 127 7.29 11.44 4.44
N ILE A 128 7.17 10.17 4.84
CA ILE A 128 7.06 9.05 3.89
C ILE A 128 5.72 9.06 3.14
N PHE A 129 4.61 9.45 3.79
CA PHE A 129 3.33 9.54 3.12
C PHE A 129 3.27 10.73 2.17
N THR A 130 3.93 11.84 2.52
CA THR A 130 4.13 12.97 1.59
C THR A 130 4.91 12.56 0.34
N GLN A 131 6.00 11.79 0.47
CA GLN A 131 6.74 11.25 -0.69
C GLN A 131 5.86 10.35 -1.58
N VAL A 132 4.99 9.51 -0.98
CA VAL A 132 4.07 8.68 -1.76
C VAL A 132 3.08 9.55 -2.52
N LEU A 133 2.51 10.58 -1.88
CA LEU A 133 1.54 11.47 -2.51
C LEU A 133 2.13 12.18 -3.75
N GLU A 134 3.42 12.51 -3.73
CA GLU A 134 4.14 13.04 -4.90
C GLU A 134 4.22 12.01 -6.05
N LEU A 135 4.41 10.73 -5.74
CA LEU A 135 4.42 9.64 -6.74
C LEU A 135 3.03 9.34 -7.31
N LEU A 136 1.96 9.72 -6.60
CA LEU A 136 0.59 9.49 -7.03
C LEU A 136 0.05 10.61 -7.92
N ASN A 137 0.71 11.78 -7.99
CA ASN A 137 0.30 12.94 -8.79
C ASN A 137 0.70 12.80 -10.26
#